data_AF-A0A0L1MHY2-F1
#
_entry.id   AF-A0A0L1MHY2-F1
#
_cell.length_a   1.000
_cell.length_b   1.000
_cell.length_c   1.000
_cell.angle_alpha   90.00
_cell.angle_beta   90.00
_cell.angle_gamma   90.00
#
_symmetry.space_group_name_H-M   'P 1'
#
loop_
_entity.id
_entity.type
_entity.pdbx_description
1 polymer ?
#
loop_
_entity_poly.entity_id
_entity_poly.type
_entity_poly.pdbx_seq_one_letter_code
_entity_poly.pdbx_strand_id
1 'polypeptide(L)'
;MSIQDIVDFSQANTQPDRYRPAPAKILKGDPEQAVYNHYNSPCGQMSAGVWEGEVGQWLVNYTEHEYCEIVQGVSVLRDADGNAKTLRVGDRFVIPAGFKGTWEVLEPCRKIYVVFEQKA
;
A
#
# COMPACT_ATOMS: atom_id res chain seq x y z
N MET A 1 -13.52 -24.14 3.92
CA MET A 1 -12.10 -23.82 3.66
C MET A 1 -11.29 -25.09 3.78
N SER A 2 -10.29 -25.23 2.92
CA SER A 2 -9.37 -26.36 2.77
C SER A 2 -7.96 -25.84 2.46
N ILE A 3 -6.97 -26.73 2.38
CA ILE A 3 -5.60 -26.36 2.01
C ILE A 3 -5.53 -25.67 0.64
N GLN A 4 -6.46 -25.99 -0.26
CA GLN A 4 -6.52 -25.41 -1.61
C GLN A 4 -6.97 -23.94 -1.61
N ASP A 5 -7.53 -23.46 -0.51
CA ASP A 5 -7.97 -22.07 -0.35
C ASP A 5 -6.85 -21.16 0.21
N ILE A 6 -5.68 -21.73 0.56
CA ILE A 6 -4.53 -20.94 1.02
C ILE A 6 -3.91 -20.21 -0.17
N VAL A 7 -3.79 -18.90 -0.07
CA VAL A 7 -3.15 -18.06 -1.09
C VAL A 7 -1.67 -17.88 -0.77
N ASP A 8 -0.81 -18.54 -1.54
CA ASP A 8 0.65 -18.32 -1.52
C ASP A 8 1.02 -17.17 -2.46
N PHE A 9 1.50 -16.06 -1.88
CA PHE A 9 1.86 -14.86 -2.64
C PHE A 9 3.04 -15.09 -3.59
N SER A 10 3.88 -16.10 -3.33
CA SER A 10 4.99 -16.45 -4.22
C SER A 10 4.54 -17.15 -5.50
N GLN A 11 3.33 -17.72 -5.50
CA GLN A 11 2.72 -18.44 -6.62
C GLN A 11 1.54 -17.69 -7.23
N ALA A 12 1.11 -16.59 -6.61
CA ALA A 12 -0.04 -15.81 -7.05
C ALA A 12 0.25 -15.13 -8.39
N ASN A 13 -0.67 -15.29 -9.35
CA ASN A 13 -0.55 -14.73 -10.71
C ASN A 13 -1.67 -13.71 -11.01
N THR A 14 -2.09 -12.98 -9.98
CA THR A 14 -3.10 -11.93 -10.10
C THR A 14 -2.60 -10.85 -11.06
N GLN A 15 -3.43 -10.44 -12.00
CA GLN A 15 -3.11 -9.30 -12.87
C GLN A 15 -3.09 -8.00 -12.04
N PRO A 16 -2.15 -7.08 -12.32
CA PRO A 16 -2.10 -5.81 -11.62
C PRO A 16 -3.19 -4.87 -12.11
N ASP A 17 -3.87 -4.22 -11.15
CA ASP A 17 -4.64 -3.01 -11.41
C ASP A 17 -3.69 -1.82 -11.37
N ARG A 18 -3.51 -1.14 -12.51
CA ARG A 18 -2.62 0.02 -12.66
C ARG A 18 -3.41 1.31 -12.62
N TYR A 19 -2.94 2.27 -11.83
CA TYR A 19 -3.59 3.57 -11.71
C TYR A 19 -2.61 4.67 -11.32
N ARG A 20 -3.07 5.91 -11.38
CA ARG A 20 -2.40 7.09 -10.81
C ARG A 20 -3.29 7.70 -9.75
N PRO A 21 -2.72 8.34 -8.70
CA PRO A 21 -3.48 9.24 -7.85
C PRO A 21 -4.22 10.29 -8.70
N ALA A 22 -5.36 10.77 -8.21
CA ALA A 22 -6.05 11.89 -8.85
C ALA A 22 -5.08 13.08 -9.01
N PRO A 23 -5.06 13.79 -10.16
CA PRO A 23 -4.08 14.84 -10.41
C PRO A 23 -3.97 15.90 -9.30
N ALA A 24 -5.08 16.27 -8.69
CA ALA A 24 -5.13 17.23 -7.58
C ALA A 24 -4.46 16.74 -6.28
N LYS A 25 -4.18 15.44 -6.14
CA LYS A 25 -3.45 14.87 -4.99
C LYS A 25 -1.95 14.75 -5.26
N ILE A 26 -1.48 14.86 -6.49
CA ILE A 26 -0.07 14.70 -6.86
C ILE A 26 0.67 15.99 -6.53
N LEU A 27 1.76 15.88 -5.77
CA LEU A 27 2.62 16.98 -5.38
C LEU A 27 3.91 17.02 -6.20
N LYS A 28 4.38 15.86 -6.68
CA LYS A 28 5.66 15.72 -7.41
C LYS A 28 5.68 14.43 -8.24
N GLY A 29 6.31 14.49 -9.41
CA GLY A 29 6.57 13.33 -10.27
C GLY A 29 5.34 12.79 -11.02
N ASP A 30 5.46 11.56 -11.54
CA ASP A 30 4.37 10.78 -12.14
C ASP A 30 4.23 9.44 -11.38
N PRO A 31 3.57 9.43 -10.20
CA PRO A 31 3.50 8.27 -9.33
C PRO A 31 2.49 7.23 -9.85
N GLU A 32 2.85 6.53 -10.92
CA GLU A 32 2.11 5.33 -11.34
C GLU A 32 2.20 4.25 -10.24
N GLN A 33 1.08 3.56 -10.00
CA GLN A 33 0.95 2.51 -9.01
C GLN A 33 0.38 1.25 -9.65
N ALA A 34 0.77 0.10 -9.12
CA ALA A 34 0.20 -1.20 -9.46
C ALA A 34 -0.16 -1.97 -8.20
N VAL A 35 -1.38 -2.54 -8.17
CA VAL A 35 -1.85 -3.39 -7.07
C VAL A 35 -2.15 -4.79 -7.60
N TYR A 36 -1.51 -5.79 -7.01
CA TYR A 36 -1.76 -7.20 -7.24
C TYR A 36 -2.56 -7.74 -6.05
N ASN A 37 -3.88 -7.65 -6.15
CA ASN A 37 -4.77 -8.03 -5.04
C ASN A 37 -4.99 -9.56 -4.99
N HIS A 38 -4.16 -10.25 -4.23
CA HIS A 38 -4.14 -11.72 -4.19
C HIS A 38 -5.30 -12.33 -3.41
N TYR A 39 -5.82 -11.65 -2.39
CA TYR A 39 -6.87 -12.18 -1.53
C TYR A 39 -7.87 -11.11 -1.11
N ASN A 40 -9.14 -11.51 -1.03
CA ASN A 40 -10.20 -10.78 -0.35
C ASN A 40 -10.92 -11.75 0.58
N SER A 41 -11.21 -11.32 1.80
CA SER A 41 -12.03 -12.12 2.70
C SER A 41 -13.48 -12.20 2.21
N PRO A 42 -14.21 -13.30 2.49
CA PRO A 42 -15.62 -13.42 2.10
C PRO A 42 -16.52 -12.32 2.67
N CYS A 43 -16.16 -11.74 3.82
CA CYS A 43 -16.89 -10.60 4.40
C CYS A 43 -16.50 -9.26 3.77
N GLY A 44 -15.50 -9.21 2.88
CA GLY A 44 -15.06 -8.01 2.17
C GLY A 44 -14.51 -6.91 3.08
N GLN A 45 -13.99 -7.27 4.26
CA GLN A 45 -13.37 -6.34 5.22
C GLN A 45 -11.86 -6.48 5.29
N MET A 46 -11.30 -7.51 4.63
CA MET A 46 -9.86 -7.73 4.61
C MET A 46 -9.42 -8.02 3.18
N SER A 47 -8.34 -7.38 2.76
CA SER A 47 -7.66 -7.68 1.52
C SER A 47 -6.16 -7.80 1.77
N ALA A 48 -5.47 -8.56 0.93
CA ALA A 48 -4.04 -8.72 1.04
C ALA A 48 -3.43 -8.92 -0.34
N GLY A 49 -2.24 -8.37 -0.55
CA GLY A 49 -1.60 -8.42 -1.85
C GLY A 49 -0.25 -7.71 -1.87
N VAL A 50 0.14 -7.31 -3.08
CA VAL A 50 1.35 -6.54 -3.34
C VAL A 50 0.98 -5.20 -3.93
N TRP A 51 1.66 -4.15 -3.48
CA TRP A 51 1.62 -2.84 -4.09
C TRP A 51 3.01 -2.47 -4.62
N GLU A 52 3.05 -1.84 -5.78
CA GLU A 52 4.22 -1.25 -6.42
C GLU A 52 3.93 0.23 -6.72
N GLY A 53 4.93 1.08 -6.56
CA GLY A 53 4.82 2.51 -6.86
C GLY A 53 6.10 3.08 -7.46
N GLU A 54 5.91 3.88 -8.50
CA GLU A 54 6.97 4.67 -9.15
C GLU A 54 7.27 5.96 -8.38
N VAL A 55 8.41 6.57 -8.69
CA VAL A 55 8.90 7.79 -8.02
C VAL A 55 7.91 8.95 -8.15
N GLY A 56 7.54 9.51 -7.01
CA GLY A 56 6.63 10.66 -6.92
C GLY A 56 6.11 10.86 -5.50
N GLN A 57 5.32 11.91 -5.32
CA GLN A 57 4.72 12.26 -4.03
C GLN A 57 3.26 12.64 -4.19
N TRP A 58 2.41 12.14 -3.30
CA TRP A 58 0.97 12.45 -3.32
C TRP A 58 0.36 12.47 -1.91
N LEU A 59 -0.81 13.10 -1.82
CA LEU A 59 -1.64 13.12 -0.61
C LEU A 59 -2.34 11.78 -0.38
N VAL A 60 -2.30 11.30 0.86
CA VAL A 60 -2.96 10.07 1.31
C VAL A 60 -3.95 10.35 2.45
N ASN A 61 -5.01 9.57 2.49
CA ASN A 61 -6.03 9.58 3.54
C ASN A 61 -6.52 8.15 3.73
N TYR A 62 -6.09 7.53 4.82
CA TYR A 62 -6.40 6.14 5.15
C TYR A 62 -7.72 6.08 5.92
N THR A 63 -8.71 5.38 5.37
CA THR A 63 -9.95 5.03 6.08
C THR A 63 -9.85 3.64 6.72
N GLU A 64 -8.86 2.88 6.28
CA GLU A 64 -8.55 1.51 6.64
C GLU A 64 -7.30 1.40 7.52
N HIS A 65 -7.15 0.26 8.19
CA HIS A 65 -5.88 -0.14 8.79
C HIS A 65 -5.06 -0.93 7.76
N GLU A 66 -3.81 -0.55 7.52
CA GLU A 66 -2.95 -1.24 6.56
C GLU A 66 -1.65 -1.70 7.23
N TYR A 67 -1.45 -3.01 7.36
CA TYR A 67 -0.12 -3.57 7.58
C TYR A 67 0.68 -3.48 6.27
N CYS A 68 1.94 -3.08 6.38
CA CYS A 68 2.89 -2.98 5.30
C CYS A 68 4.20 -3.69 5.66
N GLU A 69 4.77 -4.41 4.69
CA GLU A 69 6.16 -4.86 4.71
C GLU A 69 6.85 -4.39 3.43
N ILE A 70 7.91 -3.58 3.55
CA ILE A 70 8.67 -3.12 2.39
C ILE A 70 9.63 -4.23 1.96
N VAL A 71 9.55 -4.61 0.69
CA VAL A 71 10.38 -5.66 0.09
C VAL A 71 11.33 -5.12 -0.97
N GLN A 72 11.12 -3.90 -1.45
CA GLN A 72 12.00 -3.20 -2.39
C GLN A 72 11.86 -1.69 -2.24
N GLY A 73 12.96 -0.96 -2.48
CA GLY A 73 12.96 0.49 -2.63
C GLY A 73 12.85 1.27 -1.31
N VAL A 74 12.56 2.56 -1.46
CA VAL A 74 12.51 3.51 -0.34
C VAL A 74 11.33 4.46 -0.52
N SER A 75 10.58 4.65 0.56
CA SER A 75 9.51 5.63 0.64
C SER A 75 9.58 6.45 1.93
N VAL A 76 8.86 7.56 1.98
CA VAL A 76 8.73 8.39 3.17
C VAL A 76 7.25 8.73 3.36
N LEU A 77 6.73 8.40 4.54
CA LEU A 77 5.44 8.90 5.03
C LEU A 77 5.66 10.18 5.83
N ARG A 78 4.86 11.21 5.58
CA ARG A 78 4.89 12.47 6.34
C ARG A 78 3.50 12.82 6.84
N ASP A 79 3.38 13.21 8.10
CA ASP A 79 2.14 13.74 8.65
C ASP A 79 2.04 15.26 8.47
N ALA A 80 0.94 15.85 8.94
CA ALA A 80 0.71 17.29 8.87
C ALA A 80 1.53 18.09 9.91
N ASP A 81 2.03 17.43 10.95
CA ASP A 81 2.78 18.05 12.05
C ASP A 81 4.28 18.19 11.74
N GLY A 82 4.69 17.77 10.53
CA GLY A 82 6.07 17.85 10.05
C GLY A 82 6.92 16.63 10.41
N ASN A 83 6.34 15.58 11.00
CA ASN A 83 7.06 14.35 11.26
C ASN A 83 7.19 13.53 9.97
N ALA A 84 8.21 12.68 9.95
CA ALA A 84 8.47 11.80 8.82
C ALA A 84 8.98 10.43 9.28
N LYS A 85 8.56 9.40 8.54
CA LYS A 85 9.07 8.03 8.70
C LYS A 85 9.58 7.54 7.35
N THR A 86 10.88 7.32 7.25
CA THR A 86 11.48 6.60 6.12
C THR A 86 11.17 5.11 6.24
N LEU A 87 10.74 4.53 5.14
CA LEU A 87 10.35 3.14 4.97
C LEU A 87 11.33 2.51 3.97
N ARG A 88 11.96 1.41 4.36
CA ARG A 88 12.96 0.69 3.54
C ARG A 88 12.80 -0.82 3.70
N VAL A 89 13.47 -1.57 2.83
CA VAL A 89 13.44 -3.04 2.83
C VAL A 89 13.63 -3.62 4.23
N GLY A 90 12.73 -4.51 4.63
CA GLY A 90 12.70 -5.16 5.95
C GLY A 90 11.86 -4.42 7.00
N ASP A 91 11.46 -3.17 6.76
CA ASP A 91 10.54 -2.46 7.65
C ASP A 91 9.14 -3.09 7.59
N ARG A 92 8.55 -3.33 8.76
CA ARG A 92 7.20 -3.87 8.96
C ARG A 92 6.43 -2.99 9.92
N PHE A 93 5.26 -2.49 9.51
CA PHE A 93 4.53 -1.49 10.27
C PHE A 93 3.04 -1.51 9.91
N VAL A 94 2.24 -0.83 10.73
CA VAL A 94 0.82 -0.62 10.47
C VAL A 94 0.57 0.88 10.33
N ILE A 95 -0.18 1.26 9.29
CA ILE A 95 -0.79 2.58 9.16
C ILE A 95 -2.20 2.48 9.73
N PRO A 96 -2.51 3.19 10.84
CA PRO A 96 -3.84 3.14 11.40
C PRO A 96 -4.83 3.95 10.56
N ALA A 97 -6.09 3.50 10.54
CA ALA A 97 -7.20 4.27 10.01
C ALA A 97 -7.23 5.67 10.62
N GLY A 98 -7.49 6.68 9.78
CA GLY A 98 -7.45 8.09 10.13
C GLY A 98 -6.12 8.79 9.83
N PHE A 99 -5.06 8.06 9.45
CA PHE A 99 -3.81 8.70 9.02
C PHE A 99 -4.03 9.56 7.77
N LYS A 100 -3.56 10.82 7.84
CA LYS A 100 -3.57 11.79 6.74
C LYS A 100 -2.18 12.37 6.59
N GLY A 101 -1.73 12.51 5.35
CA GLY A 101 -0.37 12.97 5.11
C GLY A 101 0.04 12.87 3.64
N THR A 102 1.33 12.70 3.41
CA THR A 102 1.87 12.39 2.09
C THR A 102 2.63 11.07 2.10
N TRP A 103 2.54 10.37 0.97
CA TRP A 103 3.44 9.26 0.63
C TRP A 103 4.38 9.76 -0.47
N GLU A 104 5.68 9.69 -0.23
CA GLU A 104 6.72 9.98 -1.22
C GLU A 104 7.51 8.70 -1.53
N VAL A 105 7.54 8.27 -2.78
CA VAL A 105 8.43 7.22 -3.27
C VAL A 105 9.70 7.88 -3.76
N LEU A 106 10.83 7.54 -3.15
CA LEU A 106 12.16 8.07 -3.51
C LEU A 106 12.88 7.16 -4.50
N GLU A 107 12.67 5.85 -4.38
CA GLU A 107 13.15 4.79 -5.28
C GLU A 107 11.98 3.85 -5.55
N PRO A 108 11.79 3.31 -6.77
CA PRO A 108 10.68 2.42 -7.09
C PRO A 108 10.46 1.37 -6.00
N CYS A 109 9.28 1.42 -5.40
CA CYS A 109 9.00 0.80 -4.11
C CYS A 109 8.00 -0.34 -4.28
N ARG A 110 8.23 -1.45 -3.57
CA ARG A 110 7.33 -2.60 -3.53
C ARG A 110 7.07 -2.98 -2.09
N LYS A 111 5.79 -3.19 -1.74
CA LYS A 111 5.37 -3.63 -0.42
C LYS A 111 4.36 -4.77 -0.48
N ILE A 112 4.40 -5.64 0.51
CA ILE A 112 3.29 -6.53 0.83
C ILE A 112 2.33 -5.74 1.71
N TYR A 113 1.04 -5.80 1.42
CA TYR A 113 0.02 -5.16 2.23
C TYR A 113 -1.00 -6.18 2.76
N VAL A 114 -1.53 -5.87 3.94
CA VAL A 114 -2.77 -6.44 4.47
C VAL A 114 -3.63 -5.29 4.95
N VAL A 115 -4.78 -5.11 4.32
CA VAL A 115 -5.76 -4.09 4.67
C VAL A 115 -6.88 -4.71 5.47
N PHE A 116 -7.31 -4.03 6.53
CA PHE A 116 -8.57 -4.26 7.21
C PHE A 116 -9.39 -2.96 7.24
N GLU A 117 -10.60 -3.01 6.70
CA GLU A 117 -11.55 -1.90 6.75
C GLU A 117 -12.85 -2.38 7.36
N GLN A 118 -13.21 -1.79 8.50
CA GLN A 118 -14.45 -2.11 9.19
C GLN A 118 -15.63 -1.57 8.40
N LYS A 119 -16.59 -2.45 8.08
CA LYS A 119 -17.86 -2.03 7.50
C LYS A 119 -18.72 -1.31 8.54
N ALA A 120 -19.44 -0.29 8.08
CA ALA A 120 -20.44 0.42 8.86
C ALA A 120 -21.62 -0.49 9.23
#